data_AF-A0A3P1CBX4-F1
#
_entry.id   AF-A0A3P1CBX4-F1
#
_cell.length_a   1.000
_cell.length_b   1.000
_cell.length_c   1.000
_cell.angle_alpha   90.00
_cell.angle_beta   90.00
_cell.angle_gamma   90.00
#
_symmetry.space_group_name_H-M   'P 1'
#
loop_
_entity.id
_entity.type
_entity.pdbx_description
1 polymer ?
#
loop_
_entity_poly.entity_id
_entity_poly.type
_entity_poly.pdbx_seq_one_letter_code
_entity_poly.pdbx_strand_id
1 'polypeptide(L)'
;MARIIKAGILLLLLVVPAFVFIFLKLFGQNQFTLQTFFPVIDAKTGKIETRPAAKSGWSGETRDTVFYTIPQITGALPDKKPFSTAALKGNVYVASFFGLNCDTTCARVAGQLNRVQDIFTQNPNVTLVSFVDTDSAARQVVKSFEVQPDRWLIAKPDTLETTFIGEQYYRIKQRPMTGRKHETFTLYEGLVLVDHEGHIRGFYNGTDKTDVDRLVLEIRVLLDIYAK
;
A
#
# COMPACT_ATOMS: atom_id res chain seq x y z
N MET A 1 -30.57 -48.86 16.24
CA MET A 1 -29.38 -48.25 16.86
C MET A 1 -28.41 -47.66 15.81
N ALA A 2 -27.90 -48.46 14.86
CA ALA A 2 -26.91 -47.99 13.86
C ALA A 2 -27.37 -46.81 12.97
N ARG A 3 -28.66 -46.74 12.60
CA ARG A 3 -29.18 -45.60 11.79
C ARG A 3 -29.23 -44.28 12.56
N ILE A 4 -29.54 -44.32 13.85
CA ILE A 4 -29.57 -43.13 14.73
C ILE A 4 -28.14 -42.64 14.98
N ILE A 5 -27.19 -43.55 15.19
CA ILE A 5 -25.76 -43.21 15.32
C ILE A 5 -25.24 -42.55 14.04
N LYS A 6 -25.56 -43.10 12.86
CA LYS A 6 -25.18 -42.52 11.57
C LYS A 6 -25.78 -41.12 11.36
N ALA A 7 -27.06 -40.92 11.73
CA ALA A 7 -27.70 -39.61 11.65
C ALA A 7 -27.09 -38.59 12.63
N GLY A 8 -26.76 -39.02 13.86
CA GLY A 8 -26.09 -38.17 14.86
C GLY A 8 -24.69 -37.75 14.44
N ILE A 9 -23.90 -38.67 13.87
CA ILE A 9 -22.58 -38.36 13.30
C ILE A 9 -22.71 -37.34 12.16
N LEU A 10 -23.70 -37.53 11.26
CA LEU A 10 -23.94 -36.59 10.16
C LEU A 10 -24.30 -35.18 10.65
N LEU A 11 -25.17 -35.08 11.66
CA LEU A 11 -25.56 -33.81 12.26
C LEU A 11 -24.36 -33.11 12.90
N LEU A 12 -23.56 -33.86 13.68
CA LEU A 12 -22.39 -33.32 14.36
C LEU A 12 -21.33 -32.83 13.35
N LEU A 13 -21.14 -33.57 12.24
CA LEU A 13 -20.21 -33.19 11.17
C LEU A 13 -20.63 -31.89 10.47
N LEU A 14 -21.92 -31.57 10.44
CA LEU A 14 -22.43 -30.30 9.90
C LEU A 14 -22.38 -29.16 10.93
N VAL A 15 -22.74 -29.44 12.19
CA VAL A 15 -22.89 -28.42 13.23
C VAL A 15 -21.54 -27.96 13.78
N VAL A 16 -20.58 -28.86 13.95
CA VAL A 16 -19.29 -28.52 14.56
C VAL A 16 -18.51 -27.48 13.73
N PRO A 17 -18.35 -27.59 12.39
CA PRO A 17 -17.66 -26.57 11.60
C PRO A 17 -18.34 -25.20 11.67
N ALA A 18 -19.68 -25.17 11.63
CA ALA A 18 -20.45 -23.93 11.74
C ALA A 18 -20.28 -23.29 13.14
N PHE A 19 -20.33 -24.10 14.20
CA PHE A 19 -20.09 -23.65 15.56
C PHE A 19 -18.67 -23.11 15.74
N VAL A 20 -17.65 -23.82 15.25
CA VAL A 20 -16.25 -23.37 15.29
C VAL A 20 -16.09 -22.04 14.55
N PHE A 21 -16.67 -21.89 13.37
CA PHE A 21 -16.64 -20.63 12.63
C PHE A 21 -17.29 -19.47 13.40
N ILE A 22 -18.48 -19.70 13.97
CA ILE A 22 -19.18 -18.68 14.77
C ILE A 22 -18.37 -18.32 16.03
N PHE A 23 -17.83 -19.32 16.72
CA PHE A 23 -16.99 -19.12 17.90
C PHE A 23 -15.75 -18.29 17.56
N LEU A 24 -15.02 -18.64 16.50
CA LEU A 24 -13.86 -17.85 16.05
C LEU A 24 -14.25 -16.43 15.60
N LYS A 25 -15.42 -16.26 15.00
CA LYS A 25 -15.92 -14.93 14.58
C LYS A 25 -16.32 -14.05 15.77
N LEU A 26 -16.87 -14.63 16.84
CA LEU A 26 -17.34 -13.90 18.02
C LEU A 26 -16.22 -13.63 19.03
N PHE A 27 -15.30 -14.60 19.22
CA PHE A 27 -14.28 -14.55 20.26
C PHE A 27 -12.86 -14.43 19.73
N GLY A 28 -12.63 -14.64 18.44
CA GLY A 28 -11.31 -14.52 17.83
C GLY A 28 -10.92 -13.06 17.61
N GLN A 29 -9.73 -12.69 18.10
CA GLN A 29 -9.07 -11.44 17.72
C GLN A 29 -8.01 -11.72 16.66
N ASN A 30 -8.29 -11.35 15.41
CA ASN A 30 -7.30 -11.45 14.35
C ASN A 30 -6.34 -10.25 14.44
N GLN A 31 -5.05 -10.53 14.66
CA GLN A 31 -3.99 -9.55 14.57
C GLN A 31 -3.24 -9.77 13.25
N PHE A 32 -3.54 -8.92 12.26
CA PHE A 32 -2.75 -8.85 11.04
C PHE A 32 -1.67 -7.80 11.24
N THR A 33 -0.42 -8.15 10.92
CA THR A 33 0.67 -7.18 10.82
C THR A 33 1.21 -7.23 9.40
N LEU A 34 1.24 -6.09 8.74
CA LEU A 34 1.92 -5.94 7.47
C LEU A 34 3.35 -5.51 7.73
N GLN A 35 4.29 -6.07 6.99
CA GLN A 35 5.70 -5.71 7.09
C GLN A 35 5.89 -4.21 6.82
N THR A 36 6.82 -3.61 7.57
CA THR A 36 7.34 -2.27 7.30
C THR A 36 8.72 -2.40 6.67
N PHE A 37 8.94 -1.70 5.56
CA PHE A 37 10.16 -1.82 4.78
C PHE A 37 11.21 -0.78 5.20
N PHE A 38 12.49 -1.11 4.95
CA PHE A 38 13.65 -0.23 5.17
C PHE A 38 13.82 0.26 6.62
N PRO A 39 14.21 -0.64 7.55
CA PRO A 39 14.69 -0.21 8.86
C PRO A 39 15.90 0.72 8.68
N VAL A 40 15.98 1.78 9.50
CA VAL A 40 17.12 2.68 9.50
C VAL A 40 18.32 1.95 10.11
N ILE A 41 19.47 2.07 9.44
CA ILE A 41 20.73 1.44 9.86
C ILE A 41 21.69 2.56 10.25
N ASP A 42 22.20 2.50 11.47
CA ASP A 42 23.22 3.43 11.96
C ASP A 42 24.50 3.24 11.13
N ALA A 43 24.93 4.31 10.46
CA ALA A 43 26.07 4.27 9.53
C ALA A 43 27.42 3.96 10.21
N LYS A 44 27.55 4.18 11.52
CA LYS A 44 28.78 3.92 12.29
C LYS A 44 28.81 2.51 12.83
N THR A 45 27.67 1.99 13.29
CA THR A 45 27.60 0.69 13.97
C THR A 45 27.09 -0.44 13.08
N GLY A 46 26.44 -0.13 11.97
CA GLY A 46 25.78 -1.10 11.09
C GLY A 46 24.56 -1.78 11.73
N LYS A 47 24.10 -1.31 12.90
CA LYS A 47 22.96 -1.88 13.61
C LYS A 47 21.67 -1.15 13.24
N ILE A 48 20.55 -1.87 13.33
CA ILE A 48 19.22 -1.28 13.17
C ILE A 48 18.99 -0.25 14.30
N GLU A 49 18.61 0.95 13.91
CA GLU A 49 18.20 1.98 14.84
C GLU A 49 16.90 1.59 15.53
N THR A 50 16.85 1.80 16.85
CA THR A 50 15.70 1.47 17.66
C THR A 50 15.35 2.62 18.57
N ARG A 51 14.05 2.81 18.81
CA ARG A 51 13.48 3.79 19.74
C ARG A 51 12.77 3.07 20.90
N PRO A 52 12.54 3.72 22.05
CA PRO A 52 11.64 3.16 23.06
C PRO A 52 10.27 2.85 22.45
N ALA A 53 9.74 1.65 22.67
CA ALA A 53 8.44 1.26 22.16
C ALA A 53 7.32 2.05 22.86
N ALA A 54 6.30 2.44 22.09
CA ALA A 54 5.15 3.18 22.63
C ALA A 54 4.34 2.37 23.65
N LYS A 55 4.45 1.04 23.63
CA LYS A 55 3.86 0.13 24.61
C LYS A 55 4.99 -0.64 25.31
N SER A 56 5.03 -0.59 26.64
CA SER A 56 5.97 -1.41 27.41
C SER A 56 5.58 -2.88 27.27
N GLY A 57 6.52 -3.71 26.83
CA GLY A 57 6.39 -5.16 26.98
C GLY A 57 6.53 -5.57 28.44
N TRP A 58 6.23 -6.84 28.72
CA TRP A 58 6.25 -7.43 30.06
C TRP A 58 7.59 -7.24 30.81
N SER A 59 8.70 -7.02 30.10
CA SER A 59 10.05 -6.87 30.65
C SER A 59 10.53 -5.41 30.83
N GLY A 60 9.65 -4.41 30.75
CA GLY A 60 9.94 -3.03 31.15
C GLY A 60 10.71 -2.15 30.15
N GLU A 61 11.55 -2.71 29.30
CA GLU A 61 12.25 -1.97 28.24
C GLU A 61 12.10 -2.66 26.88
N THR A 62 11.01 -2.39 26.18
CA THR A 62 10.85 -2.83 24.79
C THR A 62 11.33 -1.72 23.87
N ARG A 63 12.24 -2.04 22.95
CA ARG A 63 12.68 -1.13 21.89
C ARG A 63 12.00 -1.53 20.58
N ASP A 64 11.56 -0.54 19.83
CA ASP A 64 10.91 -0.67 18.53
C ASP A 64 11.84 -0.22 17.41
N THR A 65 11.71 -0.80 16.23
CA THR A 65 12.54 -0.48 15.08
C THR A 65 12.18 0.89 14.51
N VAL A 66 13.18 1.71 14.21
CA VAL A 66 12.99 2.95 13.45
C VAL A 66 13.01 2.62 11.97
N PHE A 67 11.95 3.01 11.27
CA PHE A 67 11.82 2.78 9.83
C PHE A 67 11.99 4.07 9.05
N TYR A 68 12.48 3.93 7.82
CA TYR A 68 12.55 5.02 6.86
C TYR A 68 11.15 5.57 6.58
N THR A 69 11.05 6.89 6.55
CA THR A 69 9.85 7.62 6.13
C THR A 69 10.17 8.37 4.84
N ILE A 70 9.20 8.38 3.93
CA ILE A 70 9.35 9.07 2.65
C ILE A 70 9.52 10.58 2.89
N PRO A 71 10.55 11.23 2.31
CA PRO A 71 10.75 12.67 2.40
C PRO A 71 9.55 13.45 1.84
N GLN A 72 9.40 14.69 2.30
CA GLN A 72 8.38 15.56 1.75
C GLN A 72 8.71 15.89 0.28
N ILE A 73 7.70 15.75 -0.58
CA ILE A 73 7.75 16.13 -1.99
C ILE A 73 6.73 17.23 -2.19
N THR A 74 7.14 18.33 -2.80
CA THR A 74 6.25 19.43 -3.21
C THR A 74 6.13 19.48 -4.72
N GLY A 75 5.03 20.04 -5.19
CA GLY A 75 4.73 20.14 -6.61
C GLY A 75 3.44 20.88 -6.89
N ALA A 76 2.88 20.63 -8.06
CA ALA A 76 1.57 21.11 -8.46
C ALA A 76 0.71 20.01 -9.07
N LEU A 77 -0.60 20.16 -8.90
CA LEU A 77 -1.63 19.39 -9.61
C LEU A 77 -1.89 20.01 -11.01
N PRO A 78 -2.62 19.33 -11.91
CA PRO A 78 -2.82 19.80 -13.29
C PRO A 78 -3.62 21.12 -13.37
N ASP A 79 -4.41 21.42 -12.35
CA ASP A 79 -5.16 22.66 -12.18
C ASP A 79 -4.35 23.79 -11.51
N LYS A 80 -3.02 23.60 -11.36
CA LYS A 80 -2.06 24.49 -10.71
C LYS A 80 -2.25 24.67 -9.20
N LYS A 81 -3.08 23.85 -8.55
CA LYS A 81 -3.10 23.82 -7.08
C LYS A 81 -1.78 23.26 -6.55
N PRO A 82 -1.28 23.79 -5.42
CA PRO A 82 -0.08 23.24 -4.79
C PRO A 82 -0.32 21.82 -4.29
N PHE A 83 0.68 20.97 -4.45
CA PHE A 83 0.70 19.60 -3.96
C PHE A 83 1.84 19.42 -2.95
N SER A 84 1.60 18.65 -1.89
CA SER A 84 2.62 18.22 -0.94
C SER A 84 2.28 16.84 -0.39
N THR A 85 3.24 15.92 -0.34
CA THR A 85 3.04 14.61 0.30
C THR A 85 2.78 14.73 1.80
N ALA A 86 3.12 15.84 2.45
CA ALA A 86 2.77 16.10 3.84
C ALA A 86 1.25 16.09 4.07
N ALA A 87 0.46 16.48 3.06
CA ALA A 87 -1.01 16.45 3.12
C ALA A 87 -1.59 15.01 3.06
N LEU A 88 -0.77 14.01 2.76
CA LEU A 88 -1.16 12.59 2.73
C LEU A 88 -0.96 11.92 4.09
N LYS A 89 -0.27 12.58 5.03
CA LYS A 89 -0.05 12.05 6.38
C LYS A 89 -1.39 11.84 7.07
N GLY A 90 -1.54 10.71 7.75
CA GLY A 90 -2.82 10.27 8.32
C GLY A 90 -3.65 9.37 7.39
N ASN A 91 -3.32 9.28 6.10
CA ASN A 91 -4.00 8.43 5.13
C ASN A 91 -3.07 7.34 4.57
N VAL A 92 -3.66 6.21 4.17
CA VAL A 92 -2.97 5.24 3.33
C VAL A 92 -2.96 5.77 1.91
N TYR A 93 -1.83 5.66 1.21
CA TYR A 93 -1.79 6.04 -0.19
C TYR A 93 -0.97 5.09 -1.05
N VAL A 94 -1.28 5.08 -2.35
CA VAL A 94 -0.56 4.33 -3.36
C VAL A 94 0.17 5.30 -4.27
N ALA A 95 1.48 5.17 -4.36
CA ALA A 95 2.29 5.94 -5.29
C ALA A 95 2.53 5.17 -6.60
N SER A 96 2.49 5.88 -7.72
CA SER A 96 2.90 5.39 -9.03
C SER A 96 3.71 6.45 -9.79
N PHE A 97 4.41 6.03 -10.85
CA PHE A 97 5.37 6.86 -11.56
C PHE A 97 5.12 6.73 -13.07
N PHE A 98 4.81 7.83 -13.74
CA PHE A 98 4.65 7.85 -15.20
C PHE A 98 5.73 8.70 -15.85
N GLY A 99 6.32 8.17 -16.91
CA GLY A 99 7.34 8.88 -17.69
C GLY A 99 6.76 10.00 -18.56
N LEU A 100 7.60 10.54 -19.43
CA LEU A 100 7.29 11.71 -20.28
C LEU A 100 6.09 11.52 -21.21
N ASN A 101 5.88 10.30 -21.72
CA ASN A 101 4.78 9.94 -22.61
C ASN A 101 4.06 8.71 -22.05
N CYS A 102 2.73 8.77 -22.00
CA CYS A 102 1.91 7.62 -21.60
C CYS A 102 1.78 6.64 -22.77
N ASP A 103 2.44 5.49 -22.64
CA ASP A 103 2.45 4.39 -23.61
C ASP A 103 1.46 3.27 -23.22
N THR A 104 1.63 2.08 -23.78
CA THR A 104 0.84 0.88 -23.45
C THR A 104 1.01 0.44 -22.00
N THR A 105 2.19 0.61 -21.42
CA THR A 105 2.48 0.27 -20.02
C THR A 105 1.73 1.19 -19.07
N CYS A 106 1.81 2.50 -19.32
CA CYS A 106 1.06 3.51 -18.60
C CYS A 106 -0.45 3.22 -18.62
N ALA A 107 -1.02 2.88 -19.78
CA ALA A 107 -2.44 2.54 -19.89
C ALA A 107 -2.85 1.32 -19.06
N ARG A 108 -2.00 0.29 -18.97
CA ARG A 108 -2.25 -0.89 -18.12
C ARG A 108 -2.24 -0.54 -16.64
N VAL A 109 -1.23 0.20 -16.19
CA VAL A 109 -1.10 0.63 -14.79
C VAL A 109 -2.23 1.57 -14.41
N ALA A 110 -2.53 2.56 -15.25
CA ALA A 110 -3.63 3.50 -15.03
C ALA A 110 -4.99 2.80 -14.98
N GLY A 111 -5.23 1.78 -15.81
CA GLY A 111 -6.43 0.95 -15.73
C GLY A 111 -6.56 0.20 -14.40
N GLN A 112 -5.45 -0.31 -13.85
CA GLN A 112 -5.47 -0.93 -12.52
C GLN A 112 -5.67 0.10 -11.40
N LEU A 113 -5.07 1.30 -11.51
CA LEU A 113 -5.29 2.38 -10.55
C LEU A 113 -6.74 2.87 -10.55
N ASN A 114 -7.36 2.99 -11.72
CA ASN A 114 -8.79 3.30 -11.83
C ASN A 114 -9.65 2.23 -11.12
N ARG A 115 -9.32 0.95 -11.30
CA ARG A 115 -9.97 -0.13 -10.53
C ARG A 115 -9.78 0.00 -9.02
N VAL A 116 -8.59 0.40 -8.54
CA VAL A 116 -8.33 0.64 -7.11
C VAL A 116 -9.15 1.85 -6.63
N GLN A 117 -9.19 2.93 -7.41
CA GLN A 117 -10.01 4.12 -7.15
C GLN A 117 -11.48 3.73 -6.94
N ASP A 118 -12.04 2.89 -7.81
CA ASP A 118 -13.44 2.43 -7.72
C ASP A 118 -13.71 1.64 -6.44
N ILE A 119 -12.80 0.72 -6.08
CA ILE A 119 -12.92 -0.10 -4.87
C ILE A 119 -12.94 0.75 -3.61
N PHE A 120 -12.16 1.84 -3.58
CA PHE A 120 -12.01 2.71 -2.41
C PHE A 120 -12.73 4.06 -2.56
N THR A 121 -13.63 4.22 -3.53
CA THR A 121 -14.30 5.50 -3.82
C THR A 121 -14.98 6.13 -2.59
N GLN A 122 -15.57 5.29 -1.74
CA GLN A 122 -16.28 5.70 -0.53
C GLN A 122 -15.38 5.82 0.71
N ASN A 123 -14.08 5.54 0.59
CA ASN A 123 -13.15 5.58 1.72
C ASN A 123 -12.25 6.82 1.64
N PRO A 124 -12.43 7.83 2.51
CA PRO A 124 -11.64 9.05 2.48
C PRO A 124 -10.19 8.86 2.94
N ASN A 125 -9.86 7.72 3.56
CA ASN A 125 -8.53 7.44 4.12
C ASN A 125 -7.60 6.74 3.11
N VAL A 126 -8.00 6.64 1.84
CA VAL A 126 -7.21 6.07 0.75
C VAL A 126 -7.06 7.08 -0.37
N THR A 127 -5.81 7.37 -0.72
CA THR A 127 -5.47 8.28 -1.83
C THR A 127 -4.54 7.60 -2.82
N LEU A 128 -4.71 7.86 -4.11
CA LEU A 128 -3.76 7.48 -5.15
C LEU A 128 -2.95 8.70 -5.56
N VAL A 129 -1.66 8.53 -5.81
CA VAL A 129 -0.78 9.59 -6.26
C VAL A 129 0.08 9.08 -7.41
N SER A 130 -0.03 9.72 -8.57
CA SER A 130 0.85 9.44 -9.70
C SER A 130 1.76 10.64 -9.96
N PHE A 131 3.06 10.39 -9.93
CA PHE A 131 4.07 11.39 -10.26
C PHE A 131 4.33 11.43 -11.77
N VAL A 132 4.43 12.64 -12.32
CA VAL A 132 4.69 12.91 -13.74
C VAL A 132 5.70 14.04 -13.91
N ASP A 133 6.47 14.03 -15.00
CA ASP A 133 7.52 15.04 -15.24
C ASP A 133 7.00 16.30 -15.96
N THR A 134 5.86 16.23 -16.66
CA THR A 134 5.36 17.34 -17.47
C THR A 134 3.87 17.60 -17.28
N ASP A 135 3.45 18.86 -17.45
CA ASP A 135 2.04 19.24 -17.41
C ASP A 135 1.23 18.61 -18.55
N SER A 136 1.91 18.31 -19.67
CA SER A 136 1.30 17.60 -20.80
C SER A 136 0.94 16.17 -20.42
N ALA A 137 1.89 15.44 -19.81
CA ALA A 137 1.64 14.09 -19.31
C ALA A 137 0.55 14.10 -18.23
N ALA A 138 0.57 15.07 -17.32
CA ALA A 138 -0.44 15.22 -16.28
C ALA A 138 -1.86 15.34 -16.87
N ARG A 139 -2.04 16.24 -17.84
CA ARG A 139 -3.33 16.42 -18.54
C ARG A 139 -3.74 15.18 -19.35
N GLN A 140 -2.76 14.51 -19.98
CA GLN A 140 -3.03 13.29 -20.75
C GLN A 140 -3.59 12.18 -19.85
N VAL A 141 -2.98 11.95 -18.68
CA VAL A 141 -3.43 10.95 -17.71
C VAL A 141 -4.84 11.26 -17.22
N VAL A 142 -5.10 12.50 -16.78
CA VAL A 142 -6.43 12.92 -16.30
C VAL A 142 -7.50 12.70 -17.36
N LYS A 143 -7.23 13.10 -18.61
CA LYS A 143 -8.19 13.00 -19.72
C LYS A 143 -8.47 11.54 -20.13
N SER A 144 -7.49 10.65 -19.99
CA SER A 144 -7.57 9.30 -20.58
C SER A 144 -8.08 8.22 -19.63
N PHE A 145 -8.06 8.45 -18.31
CA PHE A 145 -8.27 7.37 -17.32
C PHE A 145 -9.30 7.71 -16.23
N GLU A 146 -10.21 8.66 -16.48
CA GLU A 146 -11.32 8.99 -15.57
C GLU A 146 -10.83 9.26 -14.12
N VAL A 147 -9.73 10.01 -14.03
CA VAL A 147 -9.10 10.36 -12.75
C VAL A 147 -10.06 11.23 -11.94
N GLN A 148 -10.39 10.79 -10.73
CA GLN A 148 -11.17 11.58 -9.78
C GLN A 148 -10.21 12.46 -8.97
N PRO A 149 -10.21 13.80 -9.13
CA PRO A 149 -9.18 14.67 -8.55
C PRO A 149 -9.06 14.61 -7.02
N ASP A 150 -10.12 14.25 -6.30
CA ASP A 150 -10.11 14.13 -4.83
C ASP A 150 -9.62 12.76 -4.32
N ARG A 151 -9.41 11.81 -5.23
CA ARG A 151 -9.01 10.43 -4.91
C ARG A 151 -7.69 10.04 -5.56
N TRP A 152 -7.45 10.53 -6.75
CA TRP A 152 -6.26 10.22 -7.53
C TRP A 152 -5.58 11.52 -7.98
N LEU A 153 -4.54 11.86 -7.23
CA LEU A 153 -3.73 13.05 -7.45
C LEU A 153 -2.69 12.78 -8.53
N ILE A 154 -2.66 13.61 -9.57
CA ILE A 154 -1.61 13.59 -10.58
C ILE A 154 -0.67 14.75 -10.28
N ALA A 155 0.49 14.45 -9.69
CA ALA A 155 1.40 15.46 -9.16
C ALA A 155 2.63 15.61 -10.05
N LYS A 156 2.93 16.85 -10.44
CA LYS A 156 4.21 17.22 -11.03
C LYS A 156 5.11 17.80 -9.93
N PRO A 157 6.24 17.17 -9.58
CA PRO A 157 7.17 17.71 -8.59
C PRO A 157 7.82 19.02 -9.08
N ASP A 158 8.20 19.88 -8.12
CA ASP A 158 8.80 21.19 -8.46
C ASP A 158 10.23 21.08 -9.02
N THR A 159 11.04 20.19 -8.44
CA THR A 159 12.50 20.16 -8.65
C THR A 159 13.07 18.80 -8.99
N LEU A 160 12.34 17.72 -8.74
CA LEU A 160 12.84 16.36 -8.87
C LEU A 160 12.14 15.64 -10.01
N GLU A 161 12.93 14.90 -10.80
CA GLU A 161 12.38 14.00 -11.80
C GLU A 161 11.68 12.81 -11.12
N THR A 162 10.64 12.32 -11.77
CA THR A 162 9.85 11.15 -11.36
C THR A 162 10.75 9.92 -11.15
N THR A 163 11.78 9.76 -12.00
CA THR A 163 12.80 8.71 -11.84
C THR A 163 13.57 8.80 -10.53
N PHE A 164 14.03 10.01 -10.18
CA PHE A 164 14.73 10.22 -8.92
C PHE A 164 13.82 9.93 -7.73
N ILE A 165 12.59 10.43 -7.75
CA ILE A 165 11.62 10.19 -6.68
C ILE A 165 11.35 8.69 -6.50
N GLY A 166 11.03 7.98 -7.59
CA GLY A 166 10.71 6.55 -7.52
C GLY A 166 11.88 5.69 -7.05
N GLU A 167 13.10 6.02 -7.48
CA GLU A 167 14.29 5.23 -7.14
C GLU A 167 14.88 5.58 -5.78
N GLN A 168 14.94 6.86 -5.42
CA GLN A 168 15.64 7.30 -4.21
C GLN A 168 14.69 7.45 -3.02
N TYR A 169 13.47 7.95 -3.23
CA TYR A 169 12.52 8.17 -2.14
C TYR A 169 11.63 6.95 -1.93
N TYR A 170 11.07 6.40 -3.01
CA TYR A 170 10.23 5.20 -2.92
C TYR A 170 11.02 3.90 -3.02
N ARG A 171 12.33 3.96 -3.28
CA ARG A 171 13.26 2.81 -3.23
C ARG A 171 12.84 1.63 -4.10
N ILE A 172 12.16 1.89 -5.22
CA ILE A 172 11.51 0.84 -6.02
C ILE A 172 12.49 -0.21 -6.58
N LYS A 173 13.74 0.21 -6.85
CA LYS A 173 14.84 -0.65 -7.29
C LYS A 173 15.58 -1.34 -6.15
N GLN A 174 15.52 -0.79 -4.94
CA GLN A 174 16.17 -1.33 -3.73
C GLN A 174 15.20 -2.18 -2.90
N ARG A 175 14.03 -2.53 -3.46
CA ARG A 175 13.04 -3.38 -2.78
C ARG A 175 13.73 -4.65 -2.25
N PRO A 176 13.60 -4.98 -0.95
CA PRO A 176 14.18 -6.20 -0.44
C PRO A 176 13.53 -7.38 -1.15
N MET A 177 14.35 -8.36 -1.51
CA MET A 177 13.90 -9.56 -2.22
C MET A 177 12.89 -10.28 -1.32
N THR A 178 11.59 -10.13 -1.58
CA THR A 178 10.51 -10.75 -0.79
C THR A 178 10.40 -12.26 -1.07
N GLY A 179 11.34 -12.83 -1.83
CA GLY A 179 11.37 -14.26 -2.18
C GLY A 179 10.27 -14.67 -3.16
N ARG A 180 9.58 -13.73 -3.83
CA ARG A 180 8.45 -14.03 -4.74
C ARG A 180 8.87 -13.92 -6.21
N LYS A 181 8.39 -14.86 -7.04
CA LYS A 181 8.75 -15.05 -8.45
C LYS A 181 8.38 -13.89 -9.41
N HIS A 182 7.53 -12.95 -8.99
CA HIS A 182 7.00 -11.88 -9.85
C HIS A 182 7.46 -10.46 -9.45
N GLU A 183 8.44 -10.35 -8.56
CA GLU A 183 8.95 -9.05 -8.12
C GLU A 183 9.91 -8.38 -9.10
N THR A 184 9.90 -8.76 -10.37
CA THR A 184 10.70 -8.09 -11.40
C THR A 184 9.79 -7.25 -12.26
N PHE A 185 9.64 -5.99 -11.87
CA PHE A 185 8.99 -4.94 -12.66
C PHE A 185 9.85 -3.66 -12.63
N THR A 186 9.69 -2.84 -13.66
CA THR A 186 10.37 -1.56 -13.86
C THR A 186 9.74 -0.46 -13.01
N LEU A 187 10.39 0.71 -12.94
CA LEU A 187 9.85 1.89 -12.26
C LEU A 187 8.41 2.21 -12.68
N TYR A 188 8.16 2.23 -14.00
CA TYR A 188 6.89 2.69 -14.57
C TYR A 188 5.76 1.66 -14.47
N GLU A 189 6.09 0.40 -14.21
CA GLU A 189 5.13 -0.66 -13.90
C GLU A 189 4.78 -0.69 -12.41
N GLY A 190 5.57 -0.01 -11.57
CA GLY A 190 5.53 -0.19 -10.13
C GLY A 190 4.50 0.66 -9.40
N LEU A 191 3.82 0.04 -8.44
CA LEU A 191 3.00 0.68 -7.42
C LEU A 191 3.63 0.49 -6.04
N VAL A 192 3.57 1.52 -5.20
CA VAL A 192 4.11 1.48 -3.83
C VAL A 192 3.02 1.83 -2.84
N LEU A 193 2.75 0.92 -1.90
CA LEU A 193 1.82 1.15 -0.80
C LEU A 193 2.53 1.85 0.34
N VAL A 194 1.96 2.95 0.80
CA VAL A 194 2.48 3.76 1.91
C VAL A 194 1.39 3.94 2.95
N ASP A 195 1.75 3.82 4.22
CA ASP A 195 0.81 4.01 5.32
C ASP A 195 0.69 5.46 5.82
N HIS A 196 -0.18 5.65 6.82
CA HIS A 196 -0.49 6.93 7.43
C HIS A 196 0.70 7.65 8.10
N GLU A 197 1.78 6.93 8.41
CA GLU A 197 3.02 7.50 8.98
C GLU A 197 4.07 7.79 7.90
N GLY A 198 3.80 7.42 6.64
CA GLY A 198 4.71 7.61 5.51
C GLY A 198 5.72 6.48 5.34
N HIS A 199 5.45 5.30 5.92
CA HIS A 199 6.30 4.12 5.75
C HIS A 199 5.85 3.27 4.57
N ILE A 200 6.82 2.72 3.83
CA ILE A 200 6.56 1.80 2.72
C ILE A 200 6.11 0.45 3.28
N ARG A 201 4.95 -0.02 2.81
CA ARG A 201 4.30 -1.27 3.24
C ARG A 201 4.26 -2.35 2.17
N GLY A 202 4.56 -2.00 0.92
CA GLY A 202 4.65 -3.00 -0.13
C GLY A 202 4.97 -2.42 -1.51
N PHE A 203 5.43 -3.31 -2.38
CA PHE A 203 5.77 -3.06 -3.76
C PHE A 203 4.94 -3.99 -4.65
N TYR A 204 4.43 -3.47 -5.76
CA TYR A 204 3.51 -4.23 -6.62
C TYR A 204 3.74 -3.92 -8.09
N ASN A 205 3.57 -4.93 -8.94
CA ASN A 205 3.49 -4.76 -10.38
C ASN A 205 2.08 -4.32 -10.79
N GLY A 206 1.90 -3.05 -11.11
CA GLY A 206 0.66 -2.44 -11.57
C GLY A 206 0.16 -2.94 -12.94
N THR A 207 0.95 -3.75 -13.65
CA THR A 207 0.50 -4.44 -14.88
C THR A 207 -0.02 -5.86 -14.61
N ASP A 208 0.23 -6.40 -13.41
CA ASP A 208 -0.24 -7.73 -13.00
C ASP A 208 -1.48 -7.61 -12.12
N LYS A 209 -2.61 -8.12 -12.61
CA LYS A 209 -3.88 -8.10 -11.88
C LYS A 209 -3.79 -8.77 -10.51
N THR A 210 -3.07 -9.88 -10.39
CA THR A 210 -2.95 -10.65 -9.14
C THR A 210 -2.21 -9.84 -8.09
N ASP A 211 -1.19 -9.08 -8.50
CA ASP A 211 -0.42 -8.26 -7.58
C ASP A 211 -1.22 -7.02 -7.15
N VAL A 212 -2.04 -6.45 -8.05
CA VAL A 212 -2.99 -5.40 -7.69
C VAL A 212 -4.11 -5.91 -6.77
N ASP A 213 -4.57 -7.16 -6.94
CA ASP A 213 -5.52 -7.78 -6.00
C ASP A 213 -4.92 -7.88 -4.58
N ARG A 214 -3.62 -8.20 -4.50
CA ARG A 214 -2.87 -8.20 -3.25
C ARG A 214 -2.76 -6.78 -2.67
N LEU A 215 -2.45 -5.77 -3.49
CA LEU A 215 -2.44 -4.37 -3.05
C LEU A 215 -3.77 -3.97 -2.41
N VAL A 216 -4.89 -4.28 -3.06
CA VAL A 216 -6.23 -3.99 -2.53
C VAL A 216 -6.46 -4.69 -1.19
N LEU A 217 -6.06 -5.94 -1.05
CA LEU A 217 -6.17 -6.68 0.21
C LEU A 217 -5.34 -6.04 1.31
N GLU A 218 -4.08 -5.68 1.03
CA GLU A 218 -3.17 -5.08 2.01
C GLU A 218 -3.63 -3.66 2.41
N ILE A 219 -4.21 -2.87 1.51
CA ILE A 219 -4.87 -1.61 1.85
C ILE A 219 -6.00 -1.85 2.87
N ARG A 220 -6.87 -2.85 2.65
CA ARG A 220 -7.96 -3.18 3.59
C ARG A 220 -7.43 -3.60 4.96
N VAL A 221 -6.34 -4.35 4.98
CA VAL A 221 -5.68 -4.75 6.24
C VAL A 221 -5.14 -3.52 6.98
N LEU A 222 -4.49 -2.58 6.29
CA LEU A 222 -4.04 -1.32 6.92
C LEU A 222 -5.21 -0.54 7.49
N LEU A 223 -6.31 -0.41 6.74
CA LEU A 223 -7.50 0.29 7.21
C LEU A 223 -8.12 -0.38 8.44
N ASP A 224 -8.15 -1.72 8.51
CA ASP A 224 -8.62 -2.46 9.69
C ASP A 224 -7.69 -2.27 10.90
N ILE A 225 -6.37 -2.23 10.68
CA ILE A 225 -5.38 -1.97 11.74
C ILE A 225 -5.57 -0.56 12.32
N TYR A 226 -5.83 0.44 11.48
CA TYR A 226 -5.94 1.84 11.89
C TYR A 226 -7.34 2.27 12.35
N ALA A 227 -8.36 1.44 12.12
CA ALA A 227 -9.71 1.67 12.64
C ALA A 227 -9.89 1.26 14.11
N LYS A 228 -8.90 0.54 14.69
CA LYS A 228 -8.88 0.08 16.08
C LYS A 228 -8.18 1.08 17.00
#